data_AF-K9XZU7-F1
#
_entry.id   AF-K9XZU7-F1
#
_cell.length_a   1.000
_cell.length_b   1.000
_cell.length_c   1.000
_cell.angle_alpha   90.00
_cell.angle_beta   90.00
_cell.angle_gamma   90.00
#
_symmetry.space_group_name_H-M   'P 1'
#
loop_
_entity.id
_entity.type
_entity.pdbx_description
1 polymer ?
#
loop_
_entity_poly.entity_id
_entity_poly.type
_entity_poly.pdbx_seq_one_letter_code
_entity_poly.pdbx_strand_id
1 'polypeptide(L)'
;MDLFEQSYQQKVKSEAPLADRMRPRTLDEFVGQDHIVGEGRLLRRAIVADQLSSLIFFGPPGTGKTTLARIIAQTTRAHFIAINAVLAGVKDIREAIATATDKGKYGVAE
;
A
#
# COMPACT_ATOMS: atom_id res chain seq x y z
N MET A 1 -22.23 -4.43 -7.36
CA MET A 1 -21.24 -4.69 -8.44
C MET A 1 -21.95 -5.43 -9.54
N ASP A 2 -21.83 -4.94 -10.77
CA ASP A 2 -22.38 -5.57 -11.97
C ASP A 2 -21.68 -6.91 -12.25
N LEU A 3 -22.40 -7.87 -12.82
CA LEU A 3 -21.89 -9.20 -13.19
C LEU A 3 -20.76 -9.07 -14.23
N PHE A 4 -20.88 -8.09 -15.12
CA PHE A 4 -19.86 -7.78 -16.12
C PHE A 4 -18.58 -7.24 -15.49
N GLU A 5 -18.68 -6.39 -14.47
CA GLU A 5 -17.53 -5.88 -13.72
C GLU A 5 -16.75 -7.01 -13.07
N GLN A 6 -17.42 -7.97 -12.43
CA GLN A 6 -16.75 -9.11 -11.77
C GLN A 6 -15.99 -9.99 -12.76
N SER A 7 -16.58 -10.31 -13.92
CA SER A 7 -15.93 -11.10 -14.96
C SER A 7 -14.70 -10.39 -15.55
N TYR A 8 -14.78 -9.06 -15.72
CA TYR A 8 -13.67 -8.24 -16.17
C TYR A 8 -12.52 -8.22 -15.16
N GLN A 9 -12.82 -8.01 -13.87
CA GLN A 9 -11.81 -8.01 -12.80
C GLN A 9 -11.13 -9.38 -12.66
N GLN A 10 -11.87 -10.48 -12.82
CA GLN A 10 -11.29 -11.82 -12.84
C GLN A 10 -10.34 -12.03 -14.02
N LYS A 11 -10.73 -11.55 -15.21
CA LYS A 11 -9.91 -11.65 -16.42
C LYS A 11 -8.61 -10.84 -16.29
N VAL A 12 -8.70 -9.59 -15.85
CA VAL A 12 -7.55 -8.72 -15.55
C VAL A 12 -6.60 -9.38 -14.56
N LYS A 13 -7.13 -9.99 -13.50
CA LYS A 13 -6.31 -10.69 -12.51
C LYS A 13 -5.62 -11.93 -13.07
N SER A 14 -6.26 -12.67 -13.98
CA SER A 14 -5.68 -13.86 -14.62
C SER A 14 -4.58 -13.54 -15.63
N GLU A 15 -4.74 -12.42 -16.36
CA GLU A 15 -3.80 -11.95 -17.39
C GLU A 15 -2.65 -11.11 -16.81
N ALA A 16 -2.73 -10.71 -15.53
CA ALA A 16 -1.68 -9.95 -14.87
C ALA A 16 -0.32 -10.69 -14.84
N PRO A 17 0.80 -9.95 -14.94
CA PRO A 17 2.14 -10.52 -14.82
C PRO A 17 2.30 -11.38 -13.56
N LEU A 18 3.06 -12.46 -13.66
CA LEU A 18 3.26 -13.39 -12.53
C LEU A 18 3.77 -12.66 -11.28
N ALA A 19 4.71 -11.72 -11.46
CA ALA A 19 5.27 -10.94 -10.35
C ALA A 19 4.21 -10.14 -9.57
N ASP A 20 3.19 -9.61 -10.25
CA ASP A 20 2.10 -8.91 -9.59
C ASP A 20 1.12 -9.89 -8.92
N ARG A 21 0.88 -11.05 -9.53
CA ARG A 21 0.04 -12.11 -8.95
C ARG A 21 0.64 -12.76 -7.70
N MET A 22 1.96 -12.92 -7.68
CA MET A 22 2.72 -13.53 -6.58
C MET A 22 3.05 -12.52 -5.46
N ARG A 23 2.65 -11.25 -5.60
CA ARG A 23 2.94 -10.24 -4.59
C ARG A 23 2.24 -10.58 -3.26
N PRO A 24 2.99 -10.67 -2.15
CA PRO A 24 2.44 -10.84 -0.80
C PRO A 24 1.36 -9.83 -0.45
N ARG A 25 0.33 -10.28 0.28
CA ARG A 25 -0.83 -9.49 0.70
C ARG A 25 -0.83 -9.19 2.19
N THR A 26 -0.17 -10.02 2.99
CA THR A 26 -0.06 -9.86 4.44
C THR A 26 1.41 -9.77 4.86
N LEU A 27 1.66 -9.29 6.09
CA LEU A 27 3.00 -9.26 6.65
C LEU A 27 3.57 -10.68 6.84
N ASP A 28 2.73 -11.69 7.02
CA ASP A 28 3.15 -13.10 7.17
C ASP A 28 3.59 -13.73 5.85
N GLU A 29 3.07 -13.24 4.73
CA GLU A 29 3.49 -13.65 3.39
C GLU A 29 4.79 -12.94 2.94
N PHE A 30 5.28 -11.95 3.69
CA PHE A 30 6.43 -11.14 3.29
C PHE A 30 7.77 -11.80 3.66
N VAL A 31 8.48 -12.29 2.65
CA VAL A 31 9.69 -13.11 2.84
C VAL A 31 10.97 -12.27 2.79
N GLY A 32 11.95 -12.62 3.64
CA GLY A 32 13.34 -12.20 3.52
C GLY A 32 13.73 -10.93 4.29
N GLN A 33 12.81 -10.36 5.08
CA GLN A 33 13.04 -9.12 5.85
C GLN A 33 12.62 -9.27 7.32
N ASP A 34 12.76 -10.46 7.91
CA ASP A 34 12.31 -10.77 9.28
C ASP A 34 12.97 -9.89 10.36
N HIS A 35 14.17 -9.38 10.07
CA HIS A 35 14.86 -8.44 10.96
C HIS A 35 14.14 -7.08 11.07
N ILE A 36 13.31 -6.71 10.08
CA ILE A 36 12.54 -5.46 10.05
C ILE A 36 11.06 -5.73 10.36
N VAL A 37 10.46 -6.73 9.70
CA VAL A 37 9.02 -6.99 9.75
C VAL A 37 8.65 -8.33 10.39
N GLY A 38 9.61 -9.04 10.98
CA GLY A 38 9.34 -10.26 11.74
C GLY A 38 8.53 -9.97 13.01
N GLU A 39 8.02 -11.04 13.62
CA GLU A 39 7.24 -10.93 14.86
C GLU A 39 8.02 -10.19 15.96
N GLY A 40 7.29 -9.36 16.72
CA GLY A 40 7.87 -8.55 17.79
C GLY A 40 8.74 -7.35 17.36
N ARG A 41 9.03 -7.19 16.06
CA ARG A 41 9.78 -6.02 15.55
C ARG A 41 8.96 -4.75 15.63
N LEU A 42 9.66 -3.63 15.84
CA LEU A 42 9.05 -2.30 16.01
C LEU A 42 8.14 -1.94 14.85
N LEU A 43 8.62 -2.12 13.61
CA LEU A 43 7.85 -1.77 12.42
C LEU A 43 6.58 -2.62 12.32
N ARG A 44 6.66 -3.95 12.49
CA ARG A 44 5.48 -4.83 12.49
C ARG A 44 4.48 -4.45 13.58
N ARG A 45 4.94 -4.14 14.79
CA ARG A 45 4.08 -3.67 15.89
C ARG A 45 3.37 -2.35 15.55
N ALA A 46 4.11 -1.38 15.00
CA ALA A 46 3.54 -0.09 14.59
C ALA A 46 2.49 -0.25 13.47
N ILE A 47 2.74 -1.14 12.50
CA ILE A 47 1.79 -1.44 11.42
C ILE A 47 0.51 -2.07 12.00
N VAL A 48 0.65 -3.11 12.83
CA VAL A 48 -0.49 -3.83 13.42
C VAL A 48 -1.30 -2.96 14.38
N ALA A 49 -0.64 -2.06 15.10
CA ALA A 49 -1.30 -1.11 16.00
C ALA A 49 -1.90 0.11 15.27
N ASP A 50 -1.75 0.22 13.95
CA ASP A 50 -2.14 1.39 13.14
C ASP A 50 -1.54 2.71 13.66
N GLN A 51 -0.31 2.65 14.18
CA GLN A 51 0.44 3.77 14.78
C GLN A 51 1.68 4.09 13.95
N LEU A 52 1.49 4.20 12.64
CA LEU A 52 2.56 4.49 11.69
C LEU A 52 2.77 5.98 11.50
N SER A 53 4.03 6.41 11.63
CA SER A 53 4.49 7.74 11.21
C SER A 53 4.97 7.71 9.74
N SER A 54 5.47 8.85 9.26
CA SER A 54 6.15 8.93 7.96
C SER A 54 7.31 7.92 7.87
N LEU A 55 7.38 7.18 6.76
CA LEU A 55 8.40 6.18 6.49
C LEU A 55 9.05 6.40 5.12
N ILE A 56 10.33 6.07 5.03
CA ILE A 56 11.07 6.00 3.76
C ILE A 56 11.62 4.58 3.62
N PHE A 57 11.23 3.89 2.55
CA PHE A 57 11.80 2.58 2.23
C PHE A 57 12.96 2.74 1.25
N PHE A 58 14.16 2.31 1.65
CA PHE A 58 15.36 2.36 0.83
C PHE A 58 15.93 0.94 0.63
N GLY A 59 16.46 0.68 -0.55
CA GLY A 59 17.15 -0.58 -0.85
C GLY A 59 17.15 -0.93 -2.34
N PRO A 60 17.90 -1.97 -2.74
CA PRO A 60 18.02 -2.44 -4.13
C PRO A 60 16.67 -2.75 -4.82
N PRO A 61 16.57 -2.72 -6.15
CA PRO A 61 15.35 -3.15 -6.85
C PRO A 61 14.99 -4.60 -6.48
N GLY A 62 13.69 -4.90 -6.37
CA GLY A 62 13.21 -6.24 -6.04
C GLY A 62 13.14 -6.58 -4.54
N THR A 63 13.62 -5.74 -3.61
CA THR A 63 13.56 -6.01 -2.15
C THR A 63 12.17 -5.85 -1.51
N GLY A 64 11.12 -5.68 -2.30
CA GLY A 64 9.75 -5.65 -1.79
C GLY A 64 9.28 -4.31 -1.21
N LYS A 65 9.97 -3.18 -1.44
CA LYS A 65 9.57 -1.86 -0.93
C LYS A 65 8.13 -1.47 -1.29
N THR A 66 7.78 -1.55 -2.58
CA THR A 66 6.44 -1.23 -3.08
C THR A 66 5.41 -2.24 -2.59
N THR A 67 5.81 -3.51 -2.43
CA THR A 67 4.98 -4.56 -1.85
C THR A 67 4.66 -4.25 -0.38
N LEU A 68 5.67 -3.90 0.42
CA LEU A 68 5.51 -3.58 1.83
C LEU A 68 4.62 -2.36 2.02
N ALA A 69 4.81 -1.30 1.22
CA ALA A 69 3.93 -0.14 1.23
C ALA A 69 2.46 -0.50 0.95
N ARG A 70 2.22 -1.44 0.02
CA ARG A 70 0.86 -1.96 -0.27
C ARG A 70 0.28 -2.78 0.88
N ILE A 71 1.07 -3.66 1.50
CA ILE A 71 0.62 -4.45 2.65
C ILE A 71 0.23 -3.52 3.80
N ILE A 72 1.06 -2.51 4.07
CA ILE A 72 0.78 -1.49 5.09
C ILE A 72 -0.55 -0.81 4.78
N ALA A 73 -0.74 -0.34 3.54
CA ALA A 73 -1.98 0.29 3.11
C ALA A 73 -3.23 -0.59 3.23
N GLN A 74 -3.08 -1.90 3.14
CA GLN A 74 -4.18 -2.87 3.33
C GLN A 74 -4.41 -3.22 4.81
N THR A 75 -3.39 -3.03 5.64
CA THR A 75 -3.44 -3.36 7.08
C THR A 75 -3.96 -2.17 7.90
N THR A 76 -3.62 -0.95 7.50
CA THR A 76 -4.07 0.29 8.16
C THR A 76 -5.48 0.66 7.74
N ARG A 77 -6.19 1.42 8.59
CA ARG A 77 -7.53 1.95 8.26
C ARG A 77 -7.46 3.27 7.47
N ALA A 78 -6.27 3.65 7.01
CA ALA A 78 -6.03 4.92 6.36
C ALA A 78 -6.37 4.89 4.86
N HIS A 79 -6.70 6.06 4.32
CA HIS A 79 -6.86 6.21 2.87
C HIS A 79 -5.49 6.18 2.17
N PHE A 80 -5.32 5.25 1.23
CA PHE A 80 -4.07 5.10 0.49
C PHE A 80 -4.08 5.85 -0.85
N ILE A 81 -3.00 6.58 -1.14
CA ILE A 81 -2.76 7.23 -2.42
C ILE A 81 -1.37 6.80 -2.90
N ALA A 82 -1.32 6.13 -4.07
CA ALA A 82 -0.06 5.78 -4.72
C ALA A 82 0.28 6.83 -5.79
N ILE A 83 1.46 7.45 -5.67
CA ILE A 83 1.97 8.42 -6.65
C ILE A 83 3.27 7.87 -7.23
N ASN A 84 3.37 7.81 -8.56
CA ASN A 84 4.60 7.43 -9.25
C ASN A 84 5.43 8.69 -9.52
N ALA A 85 6.57 8.82 -8.84
CA ALA A 85 7.46 9.99 -8.95
C ALA A 85 8.03 10.23 -10.36
N VAL A 86 8.05 9.24 -11.25
CA VAL A 86 8.55 9.40 -12.63
C VAL A 86 7.47 9.97 -13.55
N LEU A 87 6.21 9.60 -13.31
CA LEU A 87 5.08 10.01 -14.16
C LEU A 87 4.32 11.21 -13.60
N ALA A 88 4.44 11.47 -12.30
CA ALA A 88 3.68 12.51 -11.62
C ALA A 88 4.35 13.89 -11.75
N GLY A 89 3.54 14.89 -12.07
CA GLY A 89 3.91 16.30 -12.03
C GLY A 89 3.47 16.98 -10.74
N VAL A 90 3.80 18.28 -10.62
CA VAL A 90 3.41 19.12 -9.48
C VAL A 90 1.89 19.18 -9.30
N LYS A 91 1.13 19.10 -10.40
CA LYS A 91 -0.33 19.11 -10.38
C LYS A 91 -0.90 17.90 -9.64
N ASP A 92 -0.43 16.69 -9.96
CA ASP A 92 -0.90 15.44 -9.36
C ASP A 92 -0.64 15.41 -7.85
N ILE A 93 0.51 15.93 -7.42
CA ILE A 93 0.87 16.05 -6.00
C ILE A 93 -0.09 17.02 -5.29
N ARG A 94 -0.41 18.17 -5.90
CA ARG A 94 -1.35 19.13 -5.31
C ARG A 94 -2.76 18.56 -5.19
N GLU A 95 -3.22 17.81 -6.18
CA GLU A 95 -4.53 17.13 -6.14
C GLU A 95 -4.58 16.06 -5.04
N ALA A 96 -3.50 15.28 -4.88
CA ALA A 96 -3.40 14.31 -3.79
C ALA A 96 -3.45 14.98 -2.40
N ILE A 97 -2.75 16.10 -2.22
CA ILE A 97 -2.78 16.88 -0.96
C ILE A 97 -4.17 17.46 -0.71
N ALA A 98 -4.83 18.00 -1.75
CA ALA A 98 -6.19 18.53 -1.63
C ALA A 98 -7.17 17.43 -1.22
N THR A 99 -7.09 16.26 -1.85
CA THR A 99 -7.91 15.08 -1.51
C THR A 99 -7.68 14.63 -0.07
N ALA A 100 -6.43 14.58 0.37
CA ALA A 100 -6.09 14.22 1.74
C ALA A 100 -6.61 15.25 2.76
N THR A 101 -6.53 16.54 2.44
CA THR A 101 -7.02 17.63 3.29
C THR A 101 -8.53 17.61 3.41
N ASP A 102 -9.25 17.37 2.31
CA ASP A 102 -10.70 17.26 2.29
C ASP A 102 -11.16 16.08 3.17
N LYS A 103 -10.58 14.89 2.96
CA LYS A 103 -10.90 13.70 3.76
C LYS A 103 -10.49 13.86 5.23
N GLY A 104 -9.38 14.54 5.52
CA GLY A 104 -8.98 14.87 6.89
C GLY A 104 -9.94 15.81 7.62
N LYS A 105 -10.66 16.68 6.89
CA LYS A 105 -11.71 17.53 7.46
C LYS A 105 -12.98 16.75 7.84
N TYR A 106 -13.26 15.65 7.14
CA TYR A 106 -14.40 14.77 7.42
C TYR A 106 -14.05 13.57 8.32
N GLY A 107 -12.76 13.30 8.57
CA GLY A 107 -12.25 12.15 9.33
C GLY A 107 -12.06 12.36 10.83
N VAL A 108 -12.65 13.42 11.41
CA VAL A 108 -12.78 13.62 12.87
C VAL A 108 -14.24 13.47 13.28
N ALA A 109 -14.79 12.27 13.06
CA ALA A 109 -15.97 11.77 13.74
C ALA A 109 -15.99 10.24 13.63
N GLU A 110 -16.05 9.58 14.79
CA GLU A 110 -16.05 8.12 15.07
C GLU A 110 -14.70 7.41 15.19
#